data_AF-A0A847EDP1-F1
#
_entry.id   AF-A0A847EDP1-F1
#
_cell.length_a   1.000
_cell.length_b   1.000
_cell.length_c   1.000
_cell.angle_alpha   90.00
_cell.angle_beta   90.00
_cell.angle_gamma   90.00
#
_symmetry.space_group_name_H-M   'P 1'
#
loop_
_entity.id
_entity.type
_entity.pdbx_description
1 polymer ?
#
loop_
_entity_poly.entity_id
_entity_poly.type
_entity_poly.pdbx_seq_one_letter_code
_entity_poly.pdbx_strand_id
1 'polypeptide(L)'
;MSEEFNKKIAADFGLENMDSREQTLMIEKIGNLLFESVMERAIDAMDGPVMNDFEDTLVEAGNDYPKIISFLKQRIPGFDVIVSEEMNRLKRATSGIFA
;
A
#
# COMPACT_ATOMS: atom_id res chain seq x y z
N MET A 1 -8.61 -2.07 -4.56
CA MET A 1 -7.40 -2.72 -5.13
C MET A 1 -7.75 -3.43 -6.41
N SER A 2 -6.84 -3.48 -7.39
CA SER A 2 -7.07 -4.23 -8.63
C SER A 2 -6.85 -5.74 -8.41
N GLU A 3 -7.51 -6.58 -9.22
CA GLU A 3 -7.29 -8.04 -9.18
C GLU A 3 -5.83 -8.43 -9.43
N GLU A 4 -5.13 -7.70 -10.29
CA GLU A 4 -3.72 -7.91 -10.59
C GLU A 4 -2.83 -7.69 -9.35
N PHE A 5 -3.18 -6.69 -8.54
CA PHE A 5 -2.47 -6.41 -7.30
C PHE A 5 -2.70 -7.50 -6.24
N ASN A 6 -3.94 -7.99 -6.13
CA ASN A 6 -4.26 -9.11 -5.23
C ASN A 6 -3.51 -10.40 -5.63
N LYS A 7 -3.42 -10.69 -6.94
CA LYS A 7 -2.63 -11.81 -7.47
C LYS A 7 -1.14 -11.67 -7.13
N LYS A 8 -0.61 -10.45 -7.25
CA LYS A 8 0.78 -10.17 -6.89
C LYS A 8 1.04 -10.43 -5.41
N ILE A 9 0.19 -9.95 -4.51
CA ILE A 9 0.30 -10.23 -3.07
C ILE A 9 0.24 -11.74 -2.81
N ALA A 10 -0.71 -12.45 -3.42
CA ALA A 10 -0.84 -13.88 -3.23
C ALA A 10 0.44 -14.65 -3.62
N ALA A 11 1.03 -14.30 -4.77
CA ALA A 11 2.28 -14.89 -5.23
C ALA A 11 3.48 -14.49 -4.36
N ASP A 12 3.63 -13.20 -4.02
CA ASP A 12 4.79 -12.70 -3.28
C ASP A 12 4.87 -13.21 -1.85
N PHE A 13 3.72 -13.53 -1.24
CA PHE A 13 3.61 -14.01 0.13
C PHE A 13 3.26 -15.50 0.22
N GLY A 14 3.26 -16.23 -0.90
CA GLY A 14 3.02 -17.68 -0.92
C GLY A 14 1.62 -18.11 -0.48
N LEU A 15 0.62 -17.25 -0.67
CA LEU A 15 -0.76 -17.48 -0.24
C LEU A 15 -1.59 -18.29 -1.25
N GLU A 16 -1.03 -18.63 -2.41
CA GLU A 16 -1.75 -19.25 -3.54
C GLU A 16 -2.45 -20.56 -3.17
N ASN A 17 -1.93 -21.29 -2.18
CA ASN A 17 -2.45 -22.58 -1.72
C ASN A 17 -3.36 -22.48 -0.48
N MET A 18 -3.65 -21.26 0.00
CA MET A 18 -4.58 -21.06 1.12
C MET A 18 -6.04 -21.21 0.67
N ASP A 19 -6.92 -21.53 1.63
CA ASP A 19 -8.37 -21.45 1.42
C ASP A 19 -8.77 -20.04 0.97
N SER A 20 -9.75 -19.93 0.06
CA SER A 20 -10.12 -18.66 -0.57
C SER A 20 -10.54 -17.59 0.44
N ARG A 21 -11.20 -17.98 1.54
CA ARG A 21 -11.62 -17.03 2.58
C ARG A 21 -10.42 -16.51 3.37
N GLU A 22 -9.52 -17.41 3.76
CA GLU A 22 -8.33 -17.06 4.53
C GLU A 22 -7.33 -16.27 3.69
N GLN A 23 -7.16 -16.65 2.43
CA GLN A 23 -6.36 -15.94 1.44
C GLN A 23 -6.85 -14.50 1.28
N THR A 24 -8.16 -14.29 1.14
CA THR A 24 -8.75 -12.94 1.02
C THR A 24 -8.45 -12.09 2.23
N LEU A 25 -8.63 -12.63 3.44
CA LEU A 25 -8.34 -11.92 4.68
C LEU A 25 -6.85 -11.57 4.83
N MET A 26 -5.96 -12.47 4.41
CA MET A 26 -4.52 -12.22 4.43
C MET A 26 -4.12 -11.15 3.40
N ILE A 27 -4.67 -11.21 2.19
CA ILE A 27 -4.45 -10.19 1.15
C ILE A 27 -4.90 -8.82 1.65
N GLU A 28 -6.08 -8.71 2.27
CA GLU A 28 -6.56 -7.45 2.84
C GLU A 28 -5.63 -6.93 3.93
N LYS A 29 -5.19 -7.79 4.85
CA LYS A 29 -4.23 -7.40 5.90
C LYS A 29 -2.91 -6.89 5.33
N ILE A 30 -2.34 -7.60 4.36
CA ILE A 30 -1.10 -7.21 3.70
C ILE A 30 -1.30 -5.90 2.92
N GLY A 31 -2.43 -5.75 2.23
CA GLY A 31 -2.78 -4.53 1.52
C GLY A 31 -2.88 -3.32 2.44
N ASN A 32 -3.51 -3.47 3.61
CA ASN A 32 -3.62 -2.40 4.60
C ASN A 32 -2.26 -2.03 5.19
N LEU A 33 -1.44 -3.02 5.58
CA LEU A 33 -0.08 -2.77 6.08
C LEU A 33 0.78 -2.05 5.05
N LEU A 34 0.70 -2.46 3.79
CA LEU A 34 1.42 -1.79 2.72
C LEU A 34 0.93 -0.36 2.54
N PHE A 35 -0.39 -0.16 2.54
CA PHE A 35 -0.97 1.17 2.40
C PHE A 35 -0.47 2.10 3.51
N GLU A 36 -0.57 1.70 4.78
CA GLU A 36 -0.06 2.47 5.92
C GLU A 36 1.43 2.81 5.77
N SER A 37 2.24 1.84 5.37
CA SER A 37 3.69 1.99 5.17
C SER A 37 4.06 2.96 4.05
N VAL A 38 3.29 2.93 2.96
CA VAL A 38 3.44 3.85 1.82
C VAL A 38 2.98 5.26 2.21
N MET A 39 1.88 5.37 2.95
CA MET A 39 1.35 6.65 3.42
C MET A 39 2.37 7.40 4.28
N GLU A 40 2.99 6.71 5.25
CA GLU A 40 4.01 7.29 6.13
C GLU A 40 5.16 7.91 5.33
N ARG A 41 5.73 7.15 4.39
CA ARG A 41 6.83 7.66 3.54
C ARG A 41 6.39 8.73 2.55
N ALA A 42 5.16 8.66 2.07
CA ALA A 42 4.63 9.66 1.18
C ALA A 42 4.48 10.99 1.91
N ILE A 43 4.00 10.98 3.15
CA ILE A 43 3.89 12.16 4.01
C ILE A 43 5.26 12.79 4.26
N ASP A 44 6.28 11.98 4.57
CA ASP A 44 7.65 12.48 4.75
C ASP A 44 8.25 13.15 3.51
N ALA A 45 7.73 12.82 2.33
CA ALA A 45 8.14 13.39 1.04
C ALA A 45 7.34 14.62 0.62
N MET A 46 6.29 15.00 1.37
CA MET A 46 5.46 16.17 1.07
C MET A 46 6.12 17.45 1.56
N ASP A 47 5.98 18.52 0.77
CA ASP A 47 6.23 19.88 1.22
C ASP A 47 4.93 20.52 1.75
N GLY A 48 5.05 21.72 2.33
CA GLY A 48 3.91 22.42 2.94
C GLY A 48 2.68 22.57 2.01
N PRO A 49 2.85 23.05 0.76
CA PRO A 49 1.76 23.12 -0.21
C PRO A 49 1.13 21.76 -0.52
N VAL A 50 1.93 20.72 -0.77
CA VAL A 50 1.40 19.38 -1.06
C VAL A 50 0.69 18.77 0.15
N MET A 51 1.17 19.04 1.37
CA MET A 51 0.51 18.60 2.61
C MET A 51 -0.89 19.21 2.76
N ASN A 52 -1.05 20.51 2.47
CA ASN A 52 -2.38 21.15 2.51
C ASN A 52 -3.34 20.50 1.50
N ASP A 53 -2.89 20.30 0.25
CA ASP A 53 -3.70 19.64 -0.78
C ASP A 53 -4.06 18.20 -0.40
N PHE A 54 -3.16 17.54 0.34
CA PHE A 54 -3.36 16.19 0.84
C PHE A 54 -4.42 16.15 1.95
N GLU A 55 -4.38 17.08 2.90
CA GLU A 55 -5.42 17.22 3.94
C GLU A 55 -6.81 17.44 3.33
N ASP A 56 -6.92 18.33 2.34
CA ASP A 56 -8.17 18.56 1.60
C ASP A 56 -8.63 17.29 0.89
N THR A 57 -7.70 16.56 0.26
CA THR A 57 -7.99 15.29 -0.40
C THR A 57 -8.53 14.24 0.57
N LEU A 58 -7.99 14.16 1.80
CA LEU A 58 -8.49 13.23 2.82
C LEU A 58 -9.92 13.56 3.26
N VAL A 59 -10.22 14.85 3.46
CA VAL A 59 -11.57 15.30 3.83
C VAL A 59 -12.58 14.95 2.73
N GLU A 60 -12.22 15.14 1.47
CA GLU A 60 -13.10 14.81 0.35
C GLU A 60 -13.21 13.31 0.05
N ALA A 61 -12.13 12.55 0.24
CA ALA A 61 -12.09 11.13 -0.11
C ALA A 61 -12.83 10.26 0.91
N GLY A 62 -12.82 10.63 2.19
CA GLY A 62 -13.34 9.76 3.24
C GLY A 62 -12.67 8.39 3.22
N ASN A 63 -13.41 7.34 2.87
CA ASN A 63 -12.92 5.96 2.76
C ASN A 63 -12.55 5.53 1.32
N ASP A 64 -12.50 6.47 0.35
CA ASP A 64 -12.10 6.20 -1.03
C ASP A 64 -10.57 6.12 -1.16
N TYR A 65 -10.02 4.96 -0.79
CA TYR A 65 -8.58 4.67 -0.92
C TYR A 65 -8.04 4.85 -2.35
N PRO A 66 -8.75 4.44 -3.43
CA PRO A 66 -8.33 4.76 -4.79
C PRO A 66 -8.09 6.26 -5.06
N LYS A 67 -8.93 7.15 -4.53
CA LYS A 67 -8.76 8.60 -4.66
C LYS A 67 -7.47 9.08 -3.97
N ILE A 68 -7.21 8.59 -2.76
CA ILE A 68 -5.98 8.89 -1.99
C ILE A 68 -4.75 8.41 -2.76
N ILE A 69 -4.73 7.15 -3.22
CA ILE A 69 -3.59 6.61 -3.99
C ILE A 69 -3.35 7.40 -5.28
N SER A 70 -4.43 7.82 -5.96
CA SER A 70 -4.32 8.61 -7.19
C SER A 70 -3.67 9.97 -6.93
N PHE A 71 -4.01 10.64 -5.83
CA PHE A 71 -3.37 11.88 -5.42
C PHE A 71 -1.87 11.67 -5.17
N LEU A 72 -1.51 10.66 -4.37
CA LEU A 72 -0.11 10.40 -4.02
C LEU A 72 0.73 10.09 -5.27
N LYS A 73 0.18 9.28 -6.19
CA LYS A 73 0.85 8.97 -7.45
C LYS A 73 1.11 10.20 -8.31
N GLN A 74 0.23 11.21 -8.27
CA GLN A 74 0.37 12.44 -9.04
C GLN A 74 1.32 13.44 -8.39
N ARG A 75 1.32 13.53 -7.05
CA ARG A 75 1.99 14.60 -6.31
C ARG A 75 3.33 14.19 -5.71
N ILE A 76 3.56 12.90 -5.47
CA ILE A 76 4.78 12.40 -4.81
C ILE A 76 5.76 11.87 -5.87
N PRO A 77 6.91 12.53 -6.07
CA PRO A 77 7.94 12.04 -6.96
C PRO A 77 8.45 10.67 -6.51
N GLY A 78 8.51 9.71 -7.43
CA GLY A 78 8.99 8.36 -7.12
C GLY A 78 8.00 7.52 -6.31
N PHE A 79 6.71 7.87 -6.27
CA PHE A 79 5.68 7.09 -5.56
C PHE A 79 5.71 5.59 -5.90
N ASP A 80 5.81 5.22 -7.18
CA ASP A 80 5.87 3.80 -7.59
C ASP A 80 7.12 3.09 -7.02
N VAL A 81 8.23 3.81 -6.82
CA VAL A 81 9.45 3.29 -6.17
C VAL A 81 9.19 3.07 -4.69
N ILE A 82 8.56 4.02 -4.00
CA ILE A 82 8.15 3.86 -2.59
C ILE A 82 7.31 2.59 -2.44
N VAL A 83 6.24 2.43 -3.24
CA VAL A 83 5.38 1.24 -3.19
C VAL A 83 6.18 -0.05 -3.38
N SER A 84 7.11 -0.07 -4.34
CA SER A 84 7.95 -1.25 -4.58
C SER A 84 8.90 -1.55 -3.42
N GLU A 85 9.51 -0.53 -2.82
CA GLU A 85 10.41 -0.68 -1.68
C GLU A 85 9.67 -1.18 -0.44
N GLU A 86 8.47 -0.64 -0.20
CA GLU A 86 7.60 -1.01 0.91
C GLU A 86 7.10 -2.46 0.77
N MET A 87 6.71 -2.88 -0.43
CA MET A 87 6.35 -4.27 -0.71
C MET A 87 7.52 -5.22 -0.41
N ASN A 88 8.72 -4.86 -0.87
CA ASN A 88 9.92 -5.66 -0.63
C ASN A 88 10.29 -5.71 0.87
N ARG A 89 10.10 -4.60 1.59
CA ARG A 89 10.33 -4.53 3.04
C ARG A 89 9.36 -5.44 3.79
N LEU A 90 8.08 -5.39 3.44
CA LEU A 90 7.05 -6.22 4.05
C LEU A 90 7.32 -7.72 3.78
N LYS A 91 7.71 -8.08 2.54
CA LYS A 91 8.11 -9.44 2.18
C LYS A 91 9.30 -9.96 2.97
N ARG A 92 10.32 -9.11 3.21
CA ARG A 92 11.47 -9.47 4.05
C ARG A 92 11.06 -9.64 5.52
N ALA A 93 10.20 -8.77 6.04
CA ALA A 93 9.70 -8.87 7.40
C ALA A 93 8.94 -10.18 7.62
N THR A 94 8.10 -10.61 6.68
CA THR A 94 7.36 -11.88 6.79
C THR A 94 8.25 -13.11 6.60
N SER A 95 9.25 -13.04 5.73
CA SER A 95 10.19 -14.15 5.50
C SER A 95 11.22 -14.31 6.62
N GLY A 96 11.59 -13.21 7.30
CA GLY A 96 12.63 -13.17 8.33
C GLY A 96 12.15 -13.46 9.76
N ILE A 97 10.85 -13.59 10.00
CA ILE A 97 10.31 -13.90 11.34
C ILE A 97 10.47 -15.39 11.70
N PHE A 98 10.66 -16.28 10.72
CA PHE A 98 10.79 -17.73 10.93
C PHE A 98 12.13 -18.32 10.43
N ALA A 99 13.11 -17.48 10.10
CA ALA A 99 14.45 -17.90 9.66
C ALA A 99 15.44 -18.06 10.82
#